data_AF-A0A2H0Z3I8-F1
#
_entry.id   AF-A0A2H0Z3I8-F1
#
_cell.length_a   1.000
_cell.length_b   1.000
_cell.length_c   1.000
_cell.angle_alpha   90.00
_cell.angle_beta   90.00
_cell.angle_gamma   90.00
#
_symmetry.space_group_name_H-M   'P 1'
#
loop_
_entity.id
_entity.type
_entity.pdbx_description
1 polymer ?
#
loop_
_entity_poly.entity_id
_entity_poly.type
_entity_poly.pdbx_seq_one_letter_code
_entity_poly.pdbx_strand_id
1 'polypeptide(L)'
;MKEKYSNYYRMLLSVETFLAEKSETTGTIPAFGRAITRLNNKIAEIQEADKNRGDKATGKSGSKNETEDKLIAAVLKAASALKTYAAEKELSDLAKSVDISKWDLIKLRDLDLVSKAGFIKKTAQEKITELEDHGLIASDLTKIEELAETFSTIIGEMGSIR
;
A
#
# COMPACT_ATOMS: atom_id res chain seq x y z
N MET A 1 3.59 8.36 -21.69
CA MET A 1 2.96 7.95 -22.98
C MET A 1 3.51 8.78 -24.17
N LYS A 2 3.60 8.27 -25.42
CA LYS A 2 3.98 9.13 -26.57
C LYS A 2 2.82 10.08 -26.91
N GLU A 3 3.12 11.28 -27.40
CA GLU A 3 2.16 12.39 -27.61
C GLU A 3 0.92 11.99 -28.45
N LYS A 4 1.12 11.29 -29.57
CA LYS A 4 0.02 10.76 -30.42
C LYS A 4 -0.96 9.86 -29.64
N TYR A 5 -0.47 9.01 -28.75
CA TYR A 5 -1.31 8.11 -27.96
C TYR A 5 -1.97 8.82 -26.78
N SER A 6 -1.34 9.88 -26.24
CA SER A 6 -1.94 10.73 -25.21
C SER A 6 -3.13 11.53 -25.75
N ASN A 7 -3.02 12.05 -26.97
CA ASN A 7 -4.14 12.73 -27.63
C ASN A 7 -5.29 11.76 -27.93
N TYR A 8 -4.97 10.53 -28.36
CA TYR A 8 -5.98 9.49 -28.57
C TYR A 8 -6.65 9.07 -27.25
N TYR A 9 -5.90 8.94 -26.16
CA TYR A 9 -6.44 8.64 -24.84
C TYR A 9 -7.37 9.74 -24.31
N ARG A 10 -7.00 11.02 -24.47
CA ARG A 10 -7.87 12.16 -24.13
C ARG A 10 -9.17 12.16 -24.93
N MET A 11 -9.12 11.78 -26.20
CA MET A 11 -10.32 11.58 -27.01
C MET A 11 -11.20 10.47 -26.45
N LEU A 12 -10.63 9.32 -26.05
CA LEU A 12 -11.39 8.22 -25.45
C LEU A 12 -12.10 8.63 -24.14
N LEU A 13 -11.43 9.43 -23.29
CA LEU A 13 -12.05 9.98 -22.07
C LEU A 13 -13.21 10.94 -22.38
N SER A 14 -13.05 11.77 -23.42
CA SER A 14 -14.14 12.64 -23.87
C SER A 14 -15.35 11.84 -24.37
N VAL A 15 -15.11 10.71 -25.04
CA VAL A 15 -16.16 9.80 -25.52
C VAL A 15 -16.83 9.08 -24.34
N GLU A 16 -16.07 8.60 -23.36
CA GLU A 16 -16.62 8.02 -22.12
C GLU A 16 -17.53 9.02 -21.41
N THR A 17 -17.06 10.27 -21.23
CA THR A 17 -17.82 11.33 -20.53
C THR A 17 -19.15 11.58 -21.23
N PHE A 18 -19.12 11.74 -22.56
CA PHE A 18 -20.33 11.94 -23.36
C PHE A 18 -21.30 10.74 -23.28
N LEU A 19 -20.78 9.52 -23.28
CA LEU A 19 -21.60 8.30 -23.17
C LEU A 19 -22.19 8.13 -21.77
N ALA A 20 -21.47 8.55 -20.72
CA ALA A 20 -21.97 8.56 -19.34
C ALA A 20 -23.12 9.58 -19.18
N GLU A 21 -22.97 10.78 -19.75
CA GLU A 21 -24.01 11.82 -19.78
C GLU A 21 -25.28 11.40 -20.53
N LYS A 22 -25.17 10.45 -21.46
CA LYS A 22 -26.30 9.92 -22.25
C LYS A 22 -26.71 8.49 -21.85
N SER A 23 -26.31 8.05 -20.66
CA SER A 23 -26.52 6.69 -20.15
C SER A 23 -27.98 6.20 -20.23
N GLU A 24 -28.96 7.10 -20.05
CA GLU A 24 -30.39 6.78 -20.19
C GLU A 24 -30.78 6.35 -21.61
N THR A 25 -30.21 6.98 -22.64
CA THR A 25 -30.48 6.63 -24.04
C THR A 25 -29.66 5.42 -24.47
N THR A 26 -28.39 5.37 -24.06
CA THR A 26 -27.47 4.31 -24.47
C THR A 26 -27.74 2.98 -23.76
N GLY A 27 -28.33 3.03 -22.56
CA GLY A 27 -28.74 1.87 -21.77
C GLY A 27 -29.97 1.14 -22.33
N THR A 28 -30.75 1.78 -23.21
CA THR A 28 -31.90 1.14 -23.87
C THR A 28 -31.49 0.03 -24.85
N ILE A 29 -30.23 0.03 -25.30
CA ILE A 29 -29.68 -0.96 -26.23
C ILE A 29 -28.64 -1.82 -25.50
N PRO A 30 -28.97 -3.06 -25.10
CA PRO A 30 -28.08 -3.91 -24.32
C PRO A 30 -26.74 -4.22 -25.00
N ALA A 31 -26.73 -4.31 -26.34
CA ALA A 31 -25.49 -4.51 -27.10
C ALA A 31 -24.56 -3.30 -27.02
N PHE A 32 -25.13 -2.10 -26.98
CA PHE A 32 -24.40 -0.85 -26.87
C PHE A 32 -23.86 -0.66 -25.45
N GLY A 33 -24.66 -1.00 -24.43
CA GLY A 33 -24.19 -1.08 -23.03
C GLY A 33 -22.96 -2.00 -22.88
N ARG A 34 -22.97 -3.18 -23.50
CA ARG A 34 -21.78 -4.08 -23.51
C ARG A 34 -20.56 -3.47 -24.21
N ALA A 35 -20.76 -2.64 -25.23
CA ALA A 35 -19.66 -1.96 -25.92
C ALA A 35 -19.06 -0.84 -25.04
N ILE A 36 -19.91 -0.10 -24.32
CA ILE A 36 -19.50 0.91 -23.33
C ILE A 36 -18.69 0.26 -22.21
N THR A 37 -19.15 -0.86 -21.65
CA THR A 37 -18.38 -1.60 -20.63
C THR A 37 -17.00 -2.03 -21.14
N ARG A 38 -16.92 -2.52 -22.40
CA ARG A 38 -15.62 -2.88 -23.00
C ARG A 38 -14.70 -1.68 -23.18
N LEU A 39 -15.24 -0.53 -23.59
CA LEU A 39 -14.48 0.71 -23.72
C LEU A 39 -13.91 1.15 -22.37
N ASN A 40 -14.74 1.17 -21.32
CA ASN A 40 -14.34 1.57 -19.98
C ASN A 40 -13.27 0.62 -19.42
N ASN A 41 -13.42 -0.69 -19.63
CA ASN A 41 -12.40 -1.66 -19.24
C ASN A 41 -11.06 -1.41 -19.96
N LYS A 42 -11.07 -1.04 -21.25
CA LYS A 42 -9.84 -0.69 -21.97
C LYS A 42 -9.23 0.63 -21.50
N ILE A 43 -10.03 1.62 -21.12
CA ILE A 43 -9.54 2.86 -20.51
C ILE A 43 -8.86 2.54 -19.18
N ALA A 44 -9.45 1.68 -18.35
CA ALA A 44 -8.87 1.23 -17.08
C ALA A 44 -7.55 0.45 -17.28
N GLU A 45 -7.50 -0.48 -18.24
CA GLU A 45 -6.25 -1.19 -18.60
C GLU A 45 -5.14 -0.22 -19.04
N ILE A 46 -5.49 0.85 -19.78
CA ILE A 46 -4.53 1.89 -20.19
C ILE A 46 -4.04 2.69 -18.99
N GLN A 47 -4.91 3.06 -18.05
CA GLN A 47 -4.53 3.76 -16.81
C GLN A 47 -3.62 2.90 -15.95
N GLU A 48 -3.94 1.63 -15.80
CA GLU A 48 -3.11 0.66 -15.07
C GLU A 48 -1.74 0.48 -15.75
N ALA A 49 -1.72 0.36 -17.09
CA ALA A 49 -0.48 0.26 -17.85
C ALA A 49 0.37 1.54 -17.78
N ASP A 50 -0.23 2.74 -17.73
CA ASP A 50 0.50 4.00 -17.60
C ASP A 50 1.01 4.23 -16.16
N LYS A 51 0.24 3.83 -15.14
CA LYS A 51 0.69 3.74 -13.73
C LYS A 51 1.91 2.82 -13.63
N ASN A 52 1.80 1.61 -14.17
CA ASN A 52 2.89 0.64 -14.26
C ASN A 52 4.08 1.15 -15.11
N ARG A 53 3.88 2.10 -16.02
CA ARG A 53 4.95 2.70 -16.84
C ARG A 53 5.71 3.80 -16.10
N GLY A 54 5.04 4.53 -15.20
CA GLY A 54 5.69 5.39 -14.21
C GLY A 54 6.57 4.57 -13.25
N ASP A 55 6.10 3.39 -12.85
CA ASP A 55 6.80 2.51 -11.91
C ASP A 55 7.98 1.75 -12.56
N LYS A 56 7.94 1.49 -13.87
CA LYS A 56 8.95 0.70 -14.59
C LYS A 56 10.29 1.41 -14.84
N ALA A 57 10.38 2.73 -14.68
CA ALA A 57 11.67 3.43 -14.80
C ALA A 57 12.60 3.17 -13.57
N THR A 58 12.05 2.60 -12.48
CA THR A 58 12.74 2.37 -11.19
C THR A 58 12.43 0.98 -10.59
N GLY A 59 11.92 0.05 -11.39
CA GLY A 59 11.02 -1.04 -10.96
C GLY A 59 11.42 -1.97 -9.80
N LYS A 60 12.70 -2.14 -9.44
CA LYS A 60 13.10 -2.91 -8.25
C LYS A 60 13.33 -2.03 -7.01
N SER A 61 14.03 -0.90 -7.17
CA SER A 61 14.25 0.05 -6.06
C SER A 61 12.98 0.82 -5.69
N GLY A 62 12.12 1.14 -6.66
CA GLY A 62 10.81 1.76 -6.42
C GLY A 62 9.87 0.83 -5.66
N SER A 63 9.79 -0.44 -6.07
CA SER A 63 9.00 -1.46 -5.37
C SER A 63 9.51 -1.72 -3.95
N LYS A 64 10.85 -1.75 -3.78
CA LYS A 64 11.47 -1.83 -2.46
C LYS A 64 11.08 -0.65 -1.57
N ASN A 65 11.32 0.58 -2.02
CA ASN A 65 11.06 1.79 -1.24
C ASN A 65 9.57 1.96 -0.93
N GLU A 66 8.68 1.60 -1.86
CA GLU A 66 7.23 1.64 -1.63
C GLU A 66 6.81 0.60 -0.58
N THR A 67 7.37 -0.62 -0.63
CA THR A 67 7.11 -1.66 0.36
C THR A 67 7.70 -1.27 1.73
N GLU A 68 8.87 -0.62 1.74
CA GLU A 68 9.51 -0.06 2.93
C GLU A 68 8.62 1.01 3.59
N ASP A 69 8.13 1.98 2.82
CA ASP A 69 7.25 3.03 3.30
C ASP A 69 5.93 2.46 3.86
N LYS A 70 5.35 1.46 3.20
CA LYS A 70 4.14 0.77 3.66
C LYS A 70 4.39 0.01 4.97
N LEU A 71 5.51 -0.71 5.07
CA LEU A 71 5.92 -1.42 6.28
C LEU A 71 6.12 -0.45 7.44
N ILE A 72 6.84 0.66 7.21
CA ILE A 72 7.08 1.71 8.20
C ILE A 72 5.76 2.32 8.70
N ALA A 73 4.82 2.63 7.79
CA ALA A 73 3.52 3.16 8.17
C ALA A 73 2.70 2.18 9.03
N ALA A 74 2.70 0.90 8.68
CA ALA A 74 2.00 -0.13 9.44
C ALA A 74 2.62 -0.35 10.83
N VAL A 75 3.96 -0.38 10.89
CA VAL A 75 4.71 -0.50 12.16
C VAL A 75 4.48 0.70 13.06
N LEU A 76 4.46 1.92 12.52
CA LEU A 76 4.17 3.14 13.30
C LEU A 76 2.77 3.12 13.90
N LYS A 77 1.78 2.62 13.16
CA LYS A 77 0.41 2.45 13.68
C LYS A 77 0.42 1.54 14.91
N ALA A 78 1.06 0.38 14.81
CA ALA A 78 1.17 -0.58 15.92
C ALA A 78 1.97 -0.02 17.11
N ALA A 79 3.09 0.67 16.83
CA ALA A 79 3.90 1.31 17.86
C ALA A 79 3.14 2.42 18.60
N SER A 80 2.34 3.21 17.89
CA SER A 80 1.52 4.28 18.49
C SER A 80 0.41 3.71 19.37
N ALA A 81 -0.26 2.64 18.93
CA ALA A 81 -1.25 1.93 19.74
C ALA A 81 -0.61 1.35 21.02
N LEU A 82 0.54 0.68 20.89
CA LEU A 82 1.30 0.15 22.03
C LEU A 82 1.76 1.24 23.00
N LYS A 83 2.19 2.39 22.48
CA LYS A 83 2.62 3.54 23.30
C LYS A 83 1.45 4.10 24.10
N THR A 84 0.29 4.22 23.48
CA THR A 84 -0.94 4.72 24.13
C THR A 84 -1.37 3.76 25.23
N TYR A 85 -1.44 2.47 24.92
CA TYR A 85 -1.71 1.40 25.88
C TYR A 85 -0.72 1.41 27.06
N ALA A 86 0.58 1.52 26.78
CA ALA A 86 1.62 1.55 27.81
C ALA A 86 1.53 2.80 28.69
N ALA A 87 1.11 3.94 28.13
CA ALA A 87 0.90 5.17 28.89
C ALA A 87 -0.30 5.05 29.85
N GLU A 88 -1.39 4.43 29.42
CA GLU A 88 -2.58 4.21 30.26
C GLU A 88 -2.34 3.23 31.41
N LYS A 89 -1.53 2.20 31.17
CA LYS A 89 -1.19 1.17 32.18
C LYS A 89 0.06 1.51 33.01
N GLU A 90 0.62 2.70 32.83
CA GLU A 90 1.87 3.15 33.48
C GLU A 90 3.08 2.23 33.26
N LEU A 91 3.13 1.52 32.12
CA LEU A 91 4.22 0.61 31.74
C LEU A 91 5.36 1.39 31.06
N SER A 92 6.13 2.14 31.85
CA SER A 92 7.19 3.03 31.35
C SER A 92 8.26 2.33 30.50
N ASP A 93 8.56 1.06 30.80
CA ASP A 93 9.56 0.28 30.06
C ASP A 93 9.05 -0.13 28.68
N LEU A 94 7.77 -0.53 28.60
CA LEU A 94 7.11 -0.85 27.35
C LEU A 94 7.01 0.38 26.47
N ALA A 95 6.57 1.52 27.04
CA ALA A 95 6.45 2.79 26.33
C ALA A 95 7.78 3.24 25.70
N LYS A 96 8.89 3.13 26.44
CA LYS A 96 10.24 3.44 25.91
C LYS A 96 10.68 2.48 24.80
N SER A 97 10.34 1.19 24.91
CA SER A 97 10.76 0.16 23.94
C SER A 97 10.08 0.30 22.57
N VAL A 98 8.89 0.89 22.55
CA VAL A 98 8.05 1.11 21.35
C VAL A 98 8.05 2.57 20.88
N ASP A 99 8.73 3.47 21.59
CA ASP A 99 8.85 4.89 21.21
C ASP A 99 9.79 5.06 20.03
N ILE A 100 9.21 5.01 18.83
CA ILE A 100 9.96 4.96 17.57
C ILE A 100 9.30 5.94 16.60
N SER A 101 10.11 6.83 16.03
CA SER A 101 9.66 7.75 15.00
C SER A 101 9.82 7.17 13.59
N LYS A 102 9.11 7.77 12.62
CA LYS A 102 9.29 7.44 11.19
C LYS A 102 10.74 7.55 10.76
N TRP A 103 11.44 8.59 11.22
CA TRP A 103 12.84 8.84 10.89
C TRP A 103 13.78 7.79 11.46
N ASP A 104 13.46 7.23 12.63
CA ASP A 104 14.26 6.15 13.22
C ASP A 104 14.16 4.89 12.37
N LEU A 105 12.96 4.57 11.88
CA LEU A 105 12.72 3.40 11.02
C LEU A 105 13.38 3.52 9.65
N ILE A 106 13.34 4.70 9.01
CA ILE A 106 13.99 4.95 7.71
C ILE A 106 15.52 4.79 7.79
N LYS A 107 16.12 5.08 8.95
CA LYS A 107 17.57 4.99 9.15
C LYS A 107 18.06 3.57 9.46
N LEU A 108 17.15 2.63 9.75
CA LEU A 108 17.52 1.25 10.01
C LEU A 108 18.04 0.59 8.73
N ARG A 109 18.90 -0.41 8.90
CA ARG A 109 19.22 -1.31 7.79
C ARG A 109 17.99 -2.14 7.48
N ASP A 110 17.87 -2.55 6.23
CA ASP A 110 16.82 -3.43 5.71
C ASP A 110 16.48 -4.62 6.64
N LEU A 111 17.49 -5.35 7.11
CA LEU A 111 17.33 -6.49 8.03
C LEU A 111 16.91 -6.07 9.45
N ASP A 112 17.39 -4.91 9.91
CA ASP A 112 17.05 -4.37 11.22
C ASP A 112 15.59 -3.87 11.24
N LEU A 113 15.11 -3.31 10.12
CA LEU A 113 13.71 -2.90 9.95
C LEU A 113 12.77 -4.11 10.05
N VAL A 114 13.07 -5.21 9.36
CA VAL A 114 12.28 -6.46 9.45
C VAL A 114 12.28 -7.01 10.88
N SER A 115 13.45 -7.04 11.53
CA SER A 115 13.59 -7.52 12.91
C SER A 115 12.78 -6.67 13.88
N LYS A 116 12.81 -5.35 13.71
CA LYS A 116 12.06 -4.40 14.54
C LYS A 116 10.55 -4.48 14.30
N ALA A 117 10.12 -4.63 13.04
CA ALA A 117 8.72 -4.87 12.69
C ALA A 117 8.20 -6.16 13.34
N GLY A 118 8.99 -7.24 13.33
CA GLY A 118 8.68 -8.50 13.99
C GLY A 118 8.55 -8.36 15.52
N PHE A 119 9.46 -7.60 16.16
CA PHE A 119 9.37 -7.31 17.59
C PHE A 119 8.07 -6.58 17.94
N ILE A 120 7.75 -5.49 17.25
CA ILE A 120 6.55 -4.69 17.49
C ILE A 120 5.28 -5.51 17.24
N LYS A 121 5.25 -6.31 16.16
CA LYS A 121 4.14 -7.23 15.88
C LYS A 121 3.94 -8.21 17.02
N LYS A 122 5.00 -8.88 17.48
CA LYS A 122 4.92 -9.87 18.57
C LYS A 122 4.38 -9.23 19.85
N THR A 123 4.91 -8.07 20.23
CA THR A 123 4.47 -7.34 21.42
C THR A 123 3.01 -6.89 21.31
N ALA A 124 2.59 -6.42 20.13
CA ALA A 124 1.19 -6.08 19.87
C ALA A 124 0.27 -7.31 19.90
N GLN A 125 0.73 -8.44 19.37
CA GLN A 125 -0.07 -9.66 19.33
C GLN A 125 -0.34 -10.23 20.73
N GLU A 126 0.62 -10.13 21.65
CA GLU A 126 0.46 -10.53 23.06
C GLU A 126 -0.56 -9.67 23.84
N LYS A 127 -1.00 -8.54 23.26
CA LYS A 127 -1.90 -7.55 23.88
C LYS A 127 -3.05 -7.14 22.97
N ILE A 128 -3.34 -7.92 21.92
CA ILE A 128 -4.24 -7.51 20.84
C ILE A 128 -5.65 -7.20 21.34
N THR A 129 -6.16 -7.93 22.33
CA THR A 129 -7.49 -7.71 22.92
C THR A 129 -7.63 -6.35 23.60
N GLU A 130 -6.55 -5.80 24.15
CA GLU A 130 -6.55 -4.46 24.78
C GLU A 130 -6.21 -3.36 23.77
N LEU A 131 -5.57 -3.72 22.65
CA LEU A 131 -5.17 -2.79 21.59
C LEU A 131 -6.25 -2.52 20.54
N GLU A 132 -7.31 -3.34 20.50
CA GLU A 132 -8.49 -3.10 19.67
C GLU A 132 -9.16 -1.76 20.01
N ASP A 133 -9.25 -1.43 21.31
CA ASP A 133 -9.77 -0.16 21.82
C ASP A 133 -8.87 1.04 21.43
N HIS A 134 -7.60 0.78 21.08
CA HIS A 134 -6.64 1.76 20.59
C HIS A 134 -6.50 1.77 19.05
N GLY A 135 -7.43 1.12 18.33
CA GLY A 135 -7.53 1.17 16.87
C GLY A 135 -6.58 0.25 16.12
N LEU A 136 -5.99 -0.75 16.80
CA LEU A 136 -5.19 -1.80 16.19
C LEU A 136 -5.95 -3.13 16.23
N ILE A 137 -6.27 -3.66 15.05
CA ILE A 137 -7.01 -4.93 14.91
C ILE A 137 -6.09 -6.04 14.40
N ALA A 138 -6.50 -7.30 14.59
CA ALA A 138 -5.71 -8.46 14.17
C ALA A 138 -5.32 -8.42 12.67
N SER A 139 -6.17 -7.87 11.79
CA SER A 139 -5.85 -7.73 10.36
C SER A 139 -4.73 -6.72 10.06
N ASP A 140 -4.42 -5.81 10.99
CA ASP A 140 -3.29 -4.91 10.82
C ASP A 140 -1.97 -5.60 11.18
N LEU A 141 -1.99 -6.57 12.10
CA LEU A 141 -0.83 -7.42 12.41
C LEU A 141 -0.50 -8.38 11.27
N THR A 142 -1.51 -8.92 10.59
CA THR A 142 -1.29 -9.75 9.39
C THR A 142 -0.71 -8.92 8.25
N LYS A 143 -1.17 -7.67 8.07
CA LYS A 143 -0.56 -6.76 7.07
C LYS A 143 0.92 -6.47 7.36
N ILE A 144 1.31 -6.30 8.63
CA ILE A 144 2.72 -6.11 9.00
C ILE A 144 3.55 -7.33 8.62
N GLU A 145 3.02 -8.54 8.84
CA GLU A 145 3.68 -9.79 8.45
C GLU A 145 3.82 -9.93 6.94
N GLU A 146 2.74 -9.74 6.18
CA GLU A 146 2.75 -9.79 4.71
C GLU A 146 3.74 -8.77 4.11
N LEU A 147 3.76 -7.55 4.65
CA LEU A 147 4.70 -6.50 4.20
C LEU A 147 6.15 -6.83 4.57
N ALA A 148 6.39 -7.40 5.76
CA ALA A 148 7.73 -7.80 6.18
C ALA A 148 8.28 -8.97 5.35
N GLU A 149 7.44 -9.95 5.00
CA GLU A 149 7.79 -11.07 4.11
C GLU A 149 8.05 -10.58 2.69
N THR A 150 7.19 -9.71 2.17
CA THR A 150 7.36 -9.11 0.83
C THR A 150 8.65 -8.31 0.76
N PHE A 151 8.92 -7.47 1.77
CA PHE A 151 10.14 -6.69 1.86
C PHE A 151 11.39 -7.58 1.96
N SER A 152 11.36 -8.63 2.79
CA SER A 152 12.45 -9.60 2.94
C SER A 152 12.75 -10.33 1.62
N THR A 153 11.71 -10.71 0.89
CA THR A 153 11.83 -11.33 -0.44
C THR A 153 12.51 -10.38 -1.43
N ILE A 154 12.07 -9.12 -1.49
CA ILE A 154 12.65 -8.10 -2.36
C ILE A 154 14.14 -7.87 -2.02
N ILE A 155 14.49 -7.80 -0.73
CA ILE A 155 15.89 -7.66 -0.29
C ILE A 155 16.72 -8.89 -0.69
N GLY A 156 16.20 -10.09 -0.49
CA GLY A 156 16.87 -11.34 -0.87
C GLY A 156 17.14 -11.44 -2.36
N GLU A 157 16.15 -11.07 -3.19
CA GLU A 157 16.29 -11.02 -4.64
C GLU A 157 17.28 -9.95 -5.13
N MET A 158 17.44 -8.85 -4.40
CA MET A 158 18.45 -7.82 -4.72
C MET A 158 19.85 -8.20 -4.22
N GLY A 159 19.94 -8.91 -3.09
CA GLY A 159 21.20 -9.40 -2.53
C GLY A 159 21.81 -10.57 -3.31
N SER A 160 20.99 -11.37 -4.00
CA SER A 160 21.42 -12.52 -4.81
C SER A 160 21.97 -12.15 -6.20
N ILE A 161 22.05 -10.85 -6.56
CA ILE A 161 22.62 -10.36 -7.84
C ILE A 161 24.04 -9.81 -7.62
N ARG A 162 24.84 -10.46 -6.77
CA ARG A 162 26.29 -10.18 -6.66
C ARG A 162 27.09 -11.45 -6.87
#